data_AF-A0A926AK68-F1
#
_entry.id   AF-A0A926AK68-F1
#
_cell.length_a   1.000
_cell.length_b   1.000
_cell.length_c   1.000
_cell.angle_alpha   90.00
_cell.angle_beta   90.00
_cell.angle_gamma   90.00
#
_symmetry.space_group_name_H-M   'P 1'
#
loop_
_entity.id
_entity.type
_entity.pdbx_description
1 polymer ?
#
loop_
_entity_poly.entity_id
_entity_poly.type
_entity_poly.pdbx_seq_one_letter_code
_entity_poly.pdbx_strand_id
1 'polypeptide(L)'
;MKIWKSLSIIFVSGFFLLQSVELESCAGGDWEEWTDYRFFNPELTAKPQFRPLFFTLDRLYDYTWDENEDFKRKENLADWQSFFQNQTKATDVEALVYGSNKTQLESIKTFVQNPATALQNVFKNNSAVQVLAQNKDITTLDYLIFAKTCEPFAVQGNEWNTENVPQTANPQMLKLATQAEQKYGSVTNVFLKMRYAYQAVRMAHYAGVNARAIALYDKLVQPLITESVAKYWALGHKAGAIRRQKSNNALAAYLFSLVFDKSESKRINAFYSFRIHTDAEWKQAMALCKNTREKTTLYFMRAIQPNNLMLEEMKNIYALDPSSEYLDVLLVREMNKYEISKGTKNEDLKIFTQKSAGLRAFISQVLAGGKVKNKDLWTLALGYADYLSGKPQEAKKTFASLSGSPAEVKNQLATFDLMVQLAEIQKLDAATEEKLFSQIAATKSEPLLKLMIGVFEELYKKQGETAKMYLSKNSISELKTSPDAKMVESLLLFADKFQQTTYEKVLLAKLGEGITAKENLLEMKATLLMREDKLDEAQAILSKLTIKPVEVEGIAIEGKI
;
A
#
# COMPACT_ATOMS: atom_id res chain seq x y z
N MET A 1 -11.61 -20.01 -62.23
CA MET A 1 -11.59 -20.15 -60.75
C MET A 1 -11.18 -18.84 -60.09
N LYS A 2 -12.04 -17.81 -60.15
CA LYS A 2 -11.78 -16.44 -59.66
C LYS A 2 -12.71 -16.03 -58.50
N ILE A 3 -13.44 -16.96 -57.87
CA ILE A 3 -14.53 -16.62 -56.94
C ILE A 3 -14.36 -17.27 -55.54
N TRP A 4 -13.41 -18.17 -55.33
CA TRP A 4 -13.15 -18.81 -54.03
C TRP A 4 -12.03 -18.16 -53.20
N LYS A 5 -11.59 -16.95 -53.60
CA LYS A 5 -10.52 -16.19 -52.93
C LYS A 5 -11.03 -15.21 -51.85
N SER A 6 -12.35 -15.14 -51.59
CA SER A 6 -12.92 -14.04 -50.79
C SER A 6 -13.71 -14.45 -49.54
N LEU A 7 -13.79 -15.74 -49.17
CA LEU A 7 -14.65 -16.19 -48.05
C LEU A 7 -13.92 -16.79 -46.85
N SER A 8 -12.60 -16.97 -46.89
CA SER A 8 -11.81 -17.53 -45.78
C SER A 8 -11.44 -16.50 -44.70
N ILE A 9 -11.81 -15.22 -44.89
CA ILE A 9 -11.41 -14.11 -44.01
C ILE A 9 -12.27 -14.01 -42.73
N ILE A 10 -13.34 -14.80 -42.58
CA ILE A 10 -14.34 -14.56 -41.52
C ILE A 10 -14.29 -15.54 -40.33
N PHE A 11 -13.50 -16.63 -40.37
CA PHE A 11 -13.57 -17.68 -39.32
C PHE A 11 -12.30 -17.86 -38.46
N VAL A 12 -11.40 -16.87 -38.43
CA VAL A 12 -10.15 -16.91 -37.63
C VAL A 12 -10.35 -16.55 -36.15
N SER A 13 -11.51 -16.01 -35.76
CA SER A 13 -11.66 -15.39 -34.43
C SER A 13 -12.04 -16.33 -33.27
N GLY A 14 -11.96 -17.64 -33.43
CA GLY A 14 -12.67 -18.57 -32.52
C GLY A 14 -11.86 -19.47 -31.57
N PHE A 15 -10.57 -19.71 -31.79
CA PHE A 15 -9.95 -20.93 -31.21
C PHE A 15 -8.54 -20.82 -30.62
N PHE A 16 -8.12 -19.63 -30.18
CA PHE A 16 -6.87 -19.45 -29.42
C PHE A 16 -7.13 -19.01 -27.98
N LEU A 17 -7.81 -19.85 -27.20
CA LEU A 17 -8.07 -19.58 -25.77
C LEU A 17 -7.48 -20.60 -24.79
N LEU A 18 -6.66 -21.57 -25.19
CA LEU A 18 -6.17 -22.59 -24.24
C LEU A 18 -4.75 -23.08 -24.52
N GLN A 19 -3.75 -22.21 -24.45
CA GLN A 19 -2.39 -22.56 -23.99
C GLN A 19 -1.77 -21.35 -23.27
N SER A 20 -1.82 -21.34 -21.95
CA SER A 20 -1.14 -20.33 -21.12
C SER A 20 0.35 -20.63 -21.07
N VAL A 21 1.11 -20.04 -21.99
CA VAL A 21 2.45 -19.57 -21.64
C VAL A 21 2.19 -18.35 -20.77
N GLU A 22 2.62 -18.35 -19.52
CA GLU A 22 2.70 -17.12 -18.71
C GLU A 22 3.81 -16.24 -19.32
N LEU A 23 3.52 -15.67 -20.48
CA LEU A 23 4.02 -14.36 -20.86
C LEU A 23 3.09 -13.39 -20.14
N GLU A 24 3.53 -12.91 -18.98
CA GLU A 24 3.08 -11.59 -18.52
C GLU A 24 3.56 -10.58 -19.58
N SER A 25 2.79 -10.47 -20.66
CA SER A 25 2.74 -9.25 -21.42
C SER A 25 2.19 -8.20 -20.47
N CYS A 26 3.04 -7.30 -19.99
CA CYS A 26 2.63 -6.07 -19.33
C CYS A 26 1.89 -5.20 -20.36
N ALA A 27 0.64 -5.57 -20.66
CA ALA A 27 -0.36 -4.63 -21.11
C ALA A 27 -0.92 -3.93 -19.86
N GLY A 28 -0.07 -3.14 -19.21
CA GLY A 28 -0.46 -2.29 -18.11
C GLY A 28 -1.23 -1.10 -18.64
N GLY A 29 -2.50 -0.99 -18.27
CA GLY A 29 -3.26 0.25 -18.45
C GLY A 29 -2.59 1.41 -17.72
N ASP A 30 -2.97 2.64 -18.08
CA ASP A 30 -2.40 3.94 -17.66
C ASP A 30 -2.35 4.23 -16.12
N TRP A 31 -2.48 3.22 -15.26
CA TRP A 31 -2.41 3.29 -13.80
C TRP A 31 -1.07 2.79 -13.21
N GLU A 32 -0.19 2.19 -14.02
CA GLU A 32 1.03 1.49 -13.56
C GLU A 32 2.33 2.33 -13.57
N GLU A 33 2.34 3.55 -14.11
CA GLU A 33 3.58 4.35 -14.25
C GLU A 33 4.27 4.67 -12.89
N TRP A 34 3.58 4.51 -11.76
CA TRP A 34 4.03 4.94 -10.43
C TRP A 34 4.65 3.85 -9.56
N THR A 35 4.49 2.58 -9.92
CA THR A 35 5.10 1.42 -9.23
C THR A 35 6.48 1.07 -9.77
N ASP A 36 6.84 1.61 -10.93
CA ASP A 36 8.02 1.22 -11.71
C ASP A 36 9.37 1.58 -11.09
N TYR A 37 9.40 2.49 -10.10
CA TYR A 37 10.62 2.97 -9.46
C TYR A 37 10.50 2.98 -7.93
N ARG A 38 10.19 1.83 -7.33
CA ARG A 38 10.25 1.65 -5.87
C ARG A 38 11.26 0.57 -5.51
N PHE A 39 12.49 0.96 -5.18
CA PHE A 39 13.54 0.02 -4.78
C PHE A 39 13.74 -0.02 -3.26
N PHE A 40 13.55 1.11 -2.57
CA PHE A 40 13.68 1.18 -1.12
C PHE A 40 12.45 0.58 -0.43
N ASN A 41 12.52 -0.66 0.07
CA ASN A 41 11.35 -1.34 0.61
C ASN A 41 10.80 -0.65 1.87
N PRO A 42 9.52 -0.21 1.89
CA PRO A 42 8.99 0.50 3.02
C PRO A 42 8.80 -0.33 4.30
N GLU A 43 8.75 -1.65 4.16
CA GLU A 43 8.65 -2.58 5.30
C GLU A 43 9.93 -2.64 6.15
N LEU A 44 11.05 -2.08 5.67
CA LEU A 44 12.30 -1.99 6.44
C LEU A 44 12.19 -1.15 7.71
N THR A 45 11.12 -0.35 7.84
CA THR A 45 10.81 0.34 9.09
C THR A 45 10.50 -0.63 10.24
N ALA A 46 10.03 -1.85 9.95
CA ALA A 46 9.48 -2.80 10.91
C ALA A 46 8.35 -2.18 11.78
N LYS A 47 7.52 -1.33 11.16
CA LYS A 47 6.40 -0.63 11.80
C LYS A 47 5.07 -0.91 11.10
N PRO A 48 4.52 -2.13 11.22
CA PRO A 48 3.28 -2.51 10.52
C PRO A 48 2.09 -1.60 10.87
N GLN A 49 2.08 -1.01 12.07
CA GLN A 49 1.04 -0.08 12.49
C GLN A 49 0.99 1.22 11.67
N PHE A 50 2.07 1.56 10.95
CA PHE A 50 2.15 2.72 10.06
C PHE A 50 2.05 2.35 8.57
N ARG A 51 1.84 1.07 8.24
CA ARG A 51 1.79 0.61 6.85
C ARG A 51 0.80 1.36 5.95
N PRO A 52 -0.44 1.70 6.39
CA PRO A 52 -1.35 2.53 5.58
C PRO A 52 -0.77 3.93 5.23
N LEU A 53 0.19 4.38 6.04
CA LEU A 53 0.87 5.67 5.94
C LEU A 53 2.28 5.54 5.36
N PHE A 54 2.62 4.45 4.66
CA PHE A 54 3.80 4.42 3.80
C PHE A 54 3.58 5.28 2.56
N PHE A 55 4.67 5.63 1.86
CA PHE A 55 4.58 6.60 0.78
C PHE A 55 3.82 6.02 -0.41
N THR A 56 2.86 6.79 -0.91
CA THR A 56 2.13 6.51 -2.14
C THR A 56 1.67 7.85 -2.72
N LEU A 57 1.30 7.85 -4.00
CA LEU A 57 0.60 8.96 -4.64
C LEU A 57 -0.91 8.87 -4.47
N ASP A 58 -1.42 7.69 -4.09
CA ASP A 58 -2.80 7.51 -3.69
C ASP A 58 -3.06 8.12 -2.30
N ARG A 59 -4.33 8.05 -1.88
CA ARG A 59 -4.73 8.54 -0.57
C ARG A 59 -4.08 7.78 0.60
N LEU A 60 -3.91 6.46 0.46
CA LEU A 60 -3.21 5.59 1.42
C LEU A 60 -2.44 4.50 0.67
N TYR A 61 -1.35 4.04 1.28
CA TYR A 61 -0.56 2.93 0.74
C TYR A 61 -1.29 1.59 0.83
N ASP A 62 -2.13 1.44 1.86
CA ASP A 62 -2.85 0.21 2.14
C ASP A 62 -4.19 0.53 2.83
N TYR A 63 -5.27 -0.08 2.33
CA TYR A 63 -6.65 0.08 2.85
C TYR A 63 -7.11 -1.08 3.75
N THR A 64 -6.26 -2.07 4.00
CA THR A 64 -6.55 -3.23 4.86
C THR A 64 -7.09 -2.85 6.23
N TRP A 65 -6.66 -1.73 6.83
CA TRP A 65 -7.20 -1.25 8.10
C TRP A 65 -8.71 -0.94 8.06
N ASP A 66 -9.25 -0.59 6.89
CA ASP A 66 -10.67 -0.31 6.69
C ASP A 66 -11.45 -1.58 6.34
N GLU A 67 -10.82 -2.55 5.67
CA GLU A 67 -11.47 -3.81 5.31
C GLU A 67 -11.39 -4.87 6.42
N ASN A 68 -10.39 -4.77 7.31
CA ASN A 68 -10.09 -5.76 8.32
C ASN A 68 -10.81 -5.46 9.65
N GLU A 69 -11.89 -6.20 9.91
CA GLU A 69 -12.66 -6.13 11.15
C GLU A 69 -11.82 -6.47 12.40
N ASP A 70 -10.88 -7.42 12.31
CA ASP A 70 -10.03 -7.79 13.44
C ASP A 70 -9.16 -6.62 13.88
N PHE A 71 -8.58 -5.89 12.92
CA PHE A 71 -7.82 -4.67 13.20
C PHE A 71 -8.68 -3.62 13.93
N LYS A 72 -9.92 -3.39 13.46
CA LYS A 72 -10.87 -2.46 14.06
C LYS A 72 -11.25 -2.85 15.49
N ARG A 73 -11.29 -4.15 15.80
CA ARG A 73 -11.75 -4.71 17.08
C ARG A 73 -10.63 -4.93 18.09
N LYS A 74 -9.39 -5.11 17.64
CA LYS A 74 -8.22 -5.50 18.45
C LYS A 74 -8.05 -4.69 19.72
N GLU A 75 -7.96 -3.36 19.63
CA GLU A 75 -7.77 -2.49 20.81
C GLU A 75 -8.94 -2.60 21.80
N ASN A 76 -10.16 -2.76 21.28
CA ASN A 76 -11.34 -2.92 22.12
C ASN A 76 -11.35 -4.25 22.87
N LEU A 77 -10.97 -5.33 22.18
CA LEU A 77 -10.87 -6.66 22.79
C LEU A 77 -9.76 -6.70 23.85
N ALA A 78 -8.63 -6.05 23.61
CA ALA A 78 -7.56 -5.91 24.60
C ALA A 78 -8.01 -5.15 25.86
N ASP A 79 -8.79 -4.08 25.66
CA ASP A 79 -9.37 -3.30 26.76
C ASP A 79 -10.40 -4.12 27.57
N TRP A 80 -11.24 -4.92 26.90
CA TRP A 80 -12.14 -5.87 27.57
C TRP A 80 -11.43 -7.03 28.27
N GLN A 81 -10.37 -7.58 27.68
CA GLN A 81 -9.52 -8.59 28.31
C GLN A 81 -8.90 -8.06 29.61
N SER A 82 -8.42 -6.81 29.59
CA SER A 82 -7.90 -6.12 30.77
C SER A 82 -8.97 -5.93 31.84
N PHE A 83 -10.21 -5.59 31.46
CA PHE A 83 -11.35 -5.53 32.38
C PHE A 83 -11.61 -6.87 33.08
N PHE A 84 -11.49 -7.99 32.35
CA PHE A 84 -11.57 -9.35 32.91
C PHE A 84 -10.26 -9.83 33.56
N GLN A 85 -9.30 -8.93 33.82
CA GLN A 85 -8.00 -9.24 34.43
C GLN A 85 -7.22 -10.35 33.71
N ASN A 86 -7.45 -10.50 32.40
CA ASN A 86 -6.89 -11.57 31.56
C ASN A 86 -7.21 -12.99 32.04
N GLN A 87 -8.30 -13.18 32.79
CA GLN A 87 -8.73 -14.50 33.31
C GLN A 87 -9.66 -15.26 32.33
N THR A 88 -9.83 -14.75 31.11
CA THR A 88 -10.79 -15.27 30.13
C THR A 88 -10.11 -15.52 28.80
N LYS A 89 -10.66 -16.41 27.97
CA LYS A 89 -10.14 -16.63 26.63
C LYS A 89 -10.47 -15.42 25.74
N ALA A 90 -9.52 -15.00 24.90
CA ALA A 90 -9.71 -13.91 23.94
C ALA A 90 -10.94 -14.14 23.04
N THR A 91 -11.06 -15.36 22.50
CA THR A 91 -12.18 -15.79 21.66
C THR A 91 -13.53 -15.74 22.38
N ASP A 92 -13.55 -15.99 23.69
CA ASP A 92 -14.77 -15.97 24.49
C ASP A 92 -15.24 -14.53 24.74
N VAL A 93 -14.30 -13.61 25.02
CA VAL A 93 -14.61 -12.17 25.12
C VAL A 93 -15.09 -11.63 23.78
N GLU A 94 -14.47 -12.04 22.68
CA GLU A 94 -14.93 -11.66 21.35
C GLU A 94 -16.34 -12.16 21.06
N ALA A 95 -16.62 -13.43 21.33
CA ALA A 95 -17.96 -14.00 21.17
C ALA A 95 -19.01 -13.28 22.04
N LEU A 96 -18.64 -12.85 23.25
CA LEU A 96 -19.52 -12.08 24.13
C LEU A 96 -19.74 -10.64 23.62
N VAL A 97 -18.69 -9.94 23.20
CA VAL A 97 -18.77 -8.50 22.87
C VAL A 97 -19.28 -8.25 21.44
N TYR A 98 -18.78 -9.02 20.46
CA TYR A 98 -19.10 -8.86 19.05
C TYR A 98 -19.99 -9.97 18.50
N GLY A 99 -19.81 -11.22 18.97
CA GLY A 99 -20.57 -12.38 18.48
C GLY A 99 -22.00 -12.49 19.00
N SER A 100 -22.34 -11.75 20.07
CA SER A 100 -23.67 -11.80 20.68
C SER A 100 -24.58 -10.69 20.15
N ASN A 101 -25.88 -11.00 20.04
CA ASN A 101 -26.93 -10.01 19.80
C ASN A 101 -27.67 -9.65 21.10
N LYS A 102 -28.58 -8.68 21.02
CA LYS A 102 -29.33 -8.18 22.19
C LYS A 102 -30.09 -9.28 22.93
N THR A 103 -30.82 -10.14 22.21
CA THR A 103 -31.61 -11.23 22.80
C THR A 103 -30.72 -12.26 23.51
N GLN A 104 -29.56 -12.58 22.92
CA GLN A 104 -28.58 -13.46 23.55
C GLN A 104 -28.00 -12.83 24.82
N LEU A 105 -27.66 -11.55 24.81
CA LEU A 105 -27.20 -10.84 26.01
C LEU A 105 -28.25 -10.77 27.12
N GLU A 106 -29.53 -10.58 26.78
CA GLU A 106 -30.63 -10.67 27.74
C GLU A 106 -30.74 -12.07 28.35
N SER A 107 -30.59 -13.12 27.53
CA SER A 107 -30.56 -14.51 28.01
C SER A 107 -29.37 -14.80 28.93
N ILE A 108 -28.18 -14.28 28.58
CA ILE A 108 -26.97 -14.35 29.40
C ILE A 108 -27.19 -13.62 30.73
N LYS A 109 -27.84 -12.45 30.71
CA LYS A 109 -28.16 -11.68 31.93
C LYS A 109 -29.06 -12.46 32.87
N THR A 110 -30.12 -13.09 32.37
CA THR A 110 -30.99 -13.95 33.17
C THR A 110 -30.22 -15.13 33.77
N PHE A 111 -29.32 -15.75 33.00
CA PHE A 111 -28.44 -16.81 33.50
C PHE A 111 -27.48 -16.32 34.60
N VAL A 112 -26.87 -15.15 34.45
CA VAL A 112 -25.98 -14.56 35.48
C VAL A 112 -26.74 -14.24 36.76
N GLN A 113 -28.01 -13.84 36.67
CA GLN A 113 -28.88 -13.61 37.83
C GLN A 113 -29.31 -14.93 38.50
N ASN A 114 -29.63 -15.94 37.70
CA ASN A 114 -30.05 -17.26 38.15
C ASN A 114 -29.38 -18.37 37.29
N PRO A 115 -28.26 -18.95 37.75
CA PRO A 115 -27.49 -19.95 37.00
C PRO A 115 -28.24 -21.26 36.72
N ALA A 116 -29.43 -21.48 37.29
CA ALA A 116 -30.30 -22.61 36.94
C ALA A 116 -31.03 -22.41 35.59
N THR A 117 -31.02 -21.19 35.03
CA THR A 117 -31.69 -20.87 33.77
C THR A 117 -31.00 -21.54 32.59
N ALA A 118 -31.79 -21.99 31.61
CA ALA A 118 -31.24 -22.53 30.37
C ALA A 118 -30.49 -21.44 29.56
N LEU A 119 -29.30 -21.77 29.06
CA LEU A 119 -28.49 -20.90 28.21
C LEU A 119 -27.84 -21.76 27.12
N GLN A 120 -27.71 -21.21 25.90
CA GLN A 120 -27.05 -21.90 24.79
C GLN A 120 -25.62 -22.32 25.18
N ASN A 121 -25.23 -23.54 24.83
CA ASN A 121 -23.95 -24.14 25.26
C ASN A 121 -22.73 -23.26 24.94
N VAL A 122 -22.75 -22.55 23.81
CA VAL A 122 -21.67 -21.64 23.41
C VAL A 122 -21.43 -20.54 24.45
N PHE A 123 -22.49 -19.98 25.05
CA PHE A 123 -22.38 -18.95 26.09
C PHE A 123 -22.31 -19.55 27.49
N LYS A 124 -22.95 -20.70 27.72
CA LYS A 124 -22.84 -21.41 29.00
C LYS A 124 -21.40 -21.81 29.29
N ASN A 125 -20.63 -22.24 28.30
CA ASN A 125 -19.23 -22.64 28.50
C ASN A 125 -18.22 -21.51 28.25
N ASN A 126 -18.70 -20.30 27.95
CA ASN A 126 -17.86 -19.14 27.68
C ASN A 126 -17.22 -18.62 28.98
N SER A 127 -15.89 -18.53 29.01
CA SER A 127 -15.14 -18.13 30.21
C SER A 127 -15.50 -16.73 30.72
N ALA A 128 -15.79 -15.77 29.83
CA ALA A 128 -16.22 -14.43 30.25
C ALA A 128 -17.61 -14.44 30.89
N VAL A 129 -18.55 -15.21 30.32
CA VAL A 129 -19.89 -15.40 30.92
C VAL A 129 -19.78 -16.08 32.30
N GLN A 130 -18.89 -17.05 32.45
CA GLN A 130 -18.66 -17.72 33.74
C GLN A 130 -18.10 -16.76 34.79
N VAL A 131 -17.14 -15.90 34.45
CA VAL A 131 -16.64 -14.85 35.35
C VAL A 131 -17.76 -13.88 35.75
N LEU A 132 -18.60 -13.45 34.80
CA LEU A 132 -19.75 -12.59 35.10
C LEU A 132 -20.76 -13.28 36.04
N ALA A 133 -21.04 -14.57 35.83
CA ALA A 133 -21.93 -15.36 36.67
C ALA A 133 -21.40 -15.50 38.11
N GLN A 134 -20.10 -15.82 38.26
CA GLN A 134 -19.44 -15.92 39.55
C GLN A 134 -19.52 -14.60 40.33
N ASN A 135 -19.30 -13.47 39.65
CA ASN A 135 -19.34 -12.14 40.25
C ASN A 135 -20.75 -11.54 40.35
N LYS A 136 -21.78 -12.23 39.82
CA LYS A 136 -23.15 -11.71 39.66
C LYS A 136 -23.18 -10.34 38.96
N ASP A 137 -22.27 -10.11 38.02
CA ASP A 137 -22.11 -8.82 37.37
C ASP A 137 -23.10 -8.64 36.22
N ILE A 138 -24.30 -8.19 36.58
CA ILE A 138 -25.34 -7.81 35.62
C ILE A 138 -25.08 -6.43 35.01
N THR A 139 -24.23 -5.60 35.62
CA THR A 139 -23.99 -4.22 35.18
C THR A 139 -23.18 -4.17 33.89
N THR A 140 -22.24 -5.10 33.72
CA THR A 140 -21.52 -5.28 32.45
C THR A 140 -22.46 -5.70 31.32
N LEU A 141 -23.39 -6.62 31.60
CA LEU A 141 -24.39 -7.04 30.61
C LEU A 141 -25.37 -5.92 30.28
N ASP A 142 -25.77 -5.11 31.25
CA ASP A 142 -26.56 -3.90 31.03
C ASP A 142 -25.86 -2.90 30.12
N TYR A 143 -24.54 -2.79 30.21
CA TYR A 143 -23.76 -1.99 29.27
C TYR A 143 -23.74 -2.62 27.87
N LEU A 144 -23.45 -3.91 27.74
CA LEU A 144 -23.39 -4.57 26.43
C LEU A 144 -24.74 -4.49 25.70
N ILE A 145 -25.84 -4.73 26.40
CA ILE A 145 -27.21 -4.58 25.86
C ILE A 145 -27.46 -3.13 25.40
N PHE A 146 -27.02 -2.15 26.19
CA PHE A 146 -27.15 -0.74 25.81
C PHE A 146 -26.29 -0.39 24.60
N ALA A 147 -25.06 -0.89 24.51
CA ALA A 147 -24.18 -0.71 23.36
C ALA A 147 -24.81 -1.29 22.09
N LYS A 148 -25.39 -2.50 22.14
CA LYS A 148 -26.16 -3.11 21.03
C LYS A 148 -27.37 -2.28 20.62
N THR A 149 -27.98 -1.58 21.56
CA THR A 149 -29.10 -0.66 21.26
C THR A 149 -28.63 0.60 20.52
N CYS A 150 -27.37 1.01 20.72
CA CYS A 150 -26.78 2.17 20.02
C CYS A 150 -26.23 1.81 18.62
N GLU A 151 -25.83 0.55 18.38
CA GLU A 151 -25.17 0.10 17.14
C GLU A 151 -25.89 0.49 15.83
N PRO A 152 -27.22 0.37 15.70
CA PRO A 152 -27.93 0.74 14.45
C PRO A 152 -27.77 2.22 14.07
N PHE A 153 -27.47 3.10 15.03
CA PHE A 153 -27.26 4.53 14.82
C PHE A 153 -25.80 4.88 14.50
N ALA A 154 -24.94 3.86 14.41
CA ALA A 154 -23.50 3.98 14.42
C ALA A 154 -22.83 3.36 13.17
N VAL A 155 -23.64 3.09 12.14
CA VAL A 155 -23.23 2.59 10.82
C VAL A 155 -23.07 3.75 9.82
N GLN A 156 -22.19 3.58 8.85
CA GLN A 156 -21.97 4.54 7.77
C GLN A 156 -23.17 4.48 6.81
N GLY A 157 -23.84 5.61 6.57
CA GLY A 157 -24.84 5.72 5.51
C GLY A 157 -24.17 5.71 4.13
N ASN A 158 -24.95 5.46 3.07
CA ASN A 158 -24.44 5.51 1.70
C ASN A 158 -23.85 6.90 1.39
N GLU A 159 -22.52 6.98 1.22
CA GLU A 159 -21.77 8.23 1.03
C GLU A 159 -22.11 8.97 -0.28
N TRP A 160 -22.75 8.27 -1.23
CA TRP A 160 -23.20 8.83 -2.51
C TRP A 160 -24.61 9.43 -2.43
N ASN A 161 -25.35 9.22 -1.35
CA ASN A 161 -26.67 9.79 -1.15
C ASN A 161 -26.58 11.07 -0.31
N THR A 162 -26.08 12.14 -0.93
CA THR A 162 -25.98 13.48 -0.32
C THR A 162 -27.34 14.17 -0.21
N GLU A 163 -28.37 13.66 -0.88
CA GLU A 163 -29.71 14.25 -0.94
C GLU A 163 -30.54 14.01 0.34
N ASN A 164 -30.14 13.07 1.19
CA ASN A 164 -30.91 12.66 2.37
C ASN A 164 -30.11 12.72 3.69
N VAL A 165 -29.15 13.63 3.82
CA VAL A 165 -28.55 13.92 5.14
C VAL A 165 -29.58 14.69 5.96
N PRO A 166 -30.13 14.13 7.06
CA PRO A 166 -31.15 14.84 7.84
C PRO A 166 -30.59 16.17 8.35
N GLN A 167 -31.24 17.28 7.99
CA GLN A 167 -30.81 18.62 8.43
C GLN A 167 -31.08 18.89 9.92
N THR A 168 -31.87 18.03 10.57
CA THR A 168 -32.25 18.14 11.97
C THR A 168 -31.63 17.03 12.81
N ALA A 169 -31.36 17.34 14.08
CA ALA A 169 -30.82 16.36 15.02
C ALA A 169 -31.74 15.14 15.16
N ASN A 170 -31.18 13.93 15.15
CA ASN A 170 -31.95 12.70 15.32
C ASN A 170 -32.43 12.59 16.79
N PRO A 171 -33.74 12.67 17.08
CA PRO A 171 -34.25 12.68 18.45
C PRO A 171 -33.98 11.36 19.20
N GLN A 172 -33.92 10.23 18.48
CA GLN A 172 -33.62 8.93 19.08
C GLN A 172 -32.17 8.85 19.55
N MET A 173 -31.21 9.34 18.75
CA MET A 173 -29.81 9.42 19.16
C MET A 173 -29.66 10.34 20.40
N LEU A 174 -30.36 11.48 20.45
CA LEU A 174 -30.33 12.34 21.64
C LEU A 174 -30.95 11.70 22.87
N LYS A 175 -32.02 10.91 22.71
CA LYS A 175 -32.59 10.11 23.78
C LYS A 175 -31.59 9.08 24.29
N LEU A 176 -30.90 8.37 23.39
CA LEU A 176 -29.84 7.43 23.76
C LEU A 176 -28.67 8.12 24.47
N ALA A 177 -28.28 9.32 24.03
CA ALA A 177 -27.26 10.11 24.72
C ALA A 177 -27.68 10.41 26.17
N THR A 178 -28.91 10.90 26.39
CA THR A 178 -29.43 11.14 27.76
C THR A 178 -29.49 9.86 28.59
N GLN A 179 -29.89 8.73 28.01
CA GLN A 179 -29.92 7.44 28.71
C GLN A 179 -28.52 6.97 29.11
N ALA A 180 -27.51 7.19 28.26
CA ALA A 180 -26.12 6.90 28.59
C ALA A 180 -25.63 7.75 29.77
N GLU A 181 -26.00 9.02 29.85
CA GLU A 181 -25.69 9.89 31.00
C GLU A 181 -26.31 9.38 32.31
N GLN A 182 -27.58 8.95 32.26
CA GLN A 182 -28.26 8.37 33.43
C GLN A 182 -27.57 7.08 33.88
N LYS A 183 -27.25 6.19 32.94
CA LYS A 183 -26.55 4.93 33.23
C LYS A 183 -25.12 5.14 33.73
N TYR A 184 -24.42 6.16 33.23
CA TYR A 184 -23.13 6.59 33.77
C TYR A 184 -23.23 6.93 35.26
N GLY A 185 -24.29 7.64 35.67
CA GLY A 185 -24.54 8.02 37.05
C GLY A 185 -24.91 6.84 37.96
N SER A 186 -25.49 5.77 37.41
CA SER A 186 -25.93 4.60 38.18
C SER A 186 -24.86 3.52 38.39
N VAL A 187 -23.73 3.58 37.67
CA VAL A 187 -22.63 2.61 37.83
C VAL A 187 -21.47 3.21 38.60
N THR A 188 -20.78 2.39 39.40
CA THR A 188 -19.57 2.80 40.14
C THR A 188 -18.29 2.42 39.42
N ASN A 189 -18.31 1.31 38.66
CA ASN A 189 -17.16 0.80 37.92
C ASN A 189 -16.66 1.83 36.89
N VAL A 190 -15.41 2.26 37.01
CA VAL A 190 -14.81 3.32 36.19
C VAL A 190 -14.69 2.93 34.72
N PHE A 191 -14.44 1.65 34.42
CA PHE A 191 -14.42 1.14 33.04
C PHE A 191 -15.81 1.29 32.41
N LEU A 192 -16.87 0.83 33.09
CA LEU A 192 -18.24 0.98 32.59
C LEU A 192 -18.68 2.45 32.49
N LYS A 193 -18.25 3.32 33.42
CA LYS A 193 -18.45 4.77 33.30
C LYS A 193 -17.84 5.31 32.00
N MET A 194 -16.58 4.99 31.71
CA MET A 194 -15.92 5.42 30.47
C MET A 194 -16.69 4.98 29.23
N ARG A 195 -17.19 3.74 29.25
CA ARG A 195 -17.94 3.15 28.15
C ARG A 195 -19.31 3.82 27.93
N TYR A 196 -20.07 4.11 28.99
CA TYR A 196 -21.30 4.90 28.89
C TYR A 196 -21.04 6.35 28.45
N ALA A 197 -19.99 6.99 28.99
CA ALA A 197 -19.59 8.34 28.60
C ALA A 197 -19.26 8.41 27.10
N TYR A 198 -18.54 7.43 26.57
CA TYR A 198 -18.28 7.31 25.13
C TYR A 198 -19.58 7.23 24.32
N GLN A 199 -20.54 6.38 24.71
CA GLN A 199 -21.82 6.28 24.01
C GLN A 199 -22.59 7.60 24.05
N ALA A 200 -22.59 8.30 25.20
CA ALA A 200 -23.23 9.61 25.33
C ALA A 200 -22.64 10.62 24.33
N VAL A 201 -21.30 10.72 24.28
CA VAL A 201 -20.59 11.62 23.36
C VAL A 201 -20.83 11.25 21.89
N ARG A 202 -20.71 9.96 21.54
CA ARG A 202 -20.90 9.47 20.16
C ARG A 202 -22.30 9.76 19.66
N MET A 203 -23.33 9.44 20.44
CA MET A 203 -24.72 9.65 20.05
C MET A 203 -25.05 11.13 19.89
N ALA A 204 -24.55 12.00 20.79
CA ALA A 204 -24.73 13.45 20.64
C ALA A 204 -24.02 14.00 19.38
N HIS A 205 -22.82 13.52 19.09
CA HIS A 205 -22.05 13.93 17.90
C HIS A 205 -22.72 13.46 16.60
N TYR A 206 -23.16 12.21 16.53
CA TYR A 206 -23.86 11.69 15.35
C TYR A 206 -25.26 12.29 15.17
N ALA A 207 -25.92 12.72 16.24
CA ALA A 207 -27.12 13.53 16.16
C ALA A 207 -26.86 14.97 15.64
N GLY A 208 -25.61 15.35 15.34
CA GLY A 208 -25.25 16.68 14.85
C GLY A 208 -25.22 17.77 15.94
N VAL A 209 -25.47 17.45 17.21
CA VAL A 209 -25.49 18.42 18.32
C VAL A 209 -24.09 18.58 18.91
N ASN A 210 -23.20 19.20 18.13
CA ASN A 210 -21.76 19.32 18.41
C ASN A 210 -21.46 19.94 19.80
N ALA A 211 -22.20 20.98 20.20
CA ALA A 211 -21.99 21.63 21.50
C ALA A 211 -22.25 20.68 22.67
N ARG A 212 -23.29 19.84 22.54
CA ARG A 212 -23.60 18.81 23.54
C ARG A 212 -22.52 17.73 23.58
N ALA A 213 -22.04 17.26 22.43
CA ALA A 213 -20.96 16.27 22.39
C ALA A 213 -19.69 16.75 23.12
N ILE A 214 -19.30 18.02 22.90
CA ILE A 214 -18.17 18.64 23.59
C ILE A 214 -18.41 18.68 25.11
N ALA A 215 -19.56 19.23 25.53
CA ALA A 215 -19.91 19.34 26.95
C ALA A 215 -19.97 17.97 27.66
N LEU A 216 -20.49 16.94 26.98
CA LEU A 216 -20.53 15.57 27.51
C LEU A 216 -19.14 14.97 27.71
N TYR A 217 -18.22 15.21 26.77
CA TYR A 217 -16.84 14.75 26.92
C TYR A 217 -16.19 15.41 28.15
N ASP A 218 -16.31 16.73 28.26
CA ASP A 218 -15.68 17.51 29.33
C ASP A 218 -16.23 17.11 30.70
N LYS A 219 -17.53 16.83 30.78
CA LYS A 219 -18.21 16.43 32.02
C LYS A 219 -17.98 14.96 32.40
N LEU A 220 -18.01 14.04 31.45
CA LEU A 220 -18.11 12.60 31.74
C LEU A 220 -16.84 11.80 31.46
N VAL A 221 -16.07 12.18 30.43
CA VAL A 221 -14.88 11.45 29.99
C VAL A 221 -13.62 12.04 30.63
N GLN A 222 -13.44 13.37 30.52
CA GLN A 222 -12.22 14.05 30.97
C GLN A 222 -11.88 13.83 32.46
N PRO A 223 -12.83 13.77 33.41
CA PRO A 223 -12.52 13.54 34.82
C PRO A 223 -12.12 12.09 35.15
N LEU A 224 -12.33 11.13 34.25
CA LEU A 224 -12.02 9.72 34.51
C LEU A 224 -10.53 9.43 34.29
N ILE A 225 -9.86 9.07 35.38
CA ILE A 225 -8.45 8.66 35.37
C ILE A 225 -8.38 7.15 35.12
N THR A 226 -8.73 6.75 33.89
CA THR A 226 -8.55 5.38 33.40
C THR A 226 -8.03 5.41 31.97
N GLU A 227 -7.17 4.46 31.64
CA GLU A 227 -6.75 4.22 30.27
C GLU A 227 -7.69 3.19 29.65
N SER A 228 -8.34 3.58 28.56
CA SER A 228 -9.29 2.75 27.81
C SER A 228 -9.34 3.29 26.38
N VAL A 229 -9.45 2.39 25.40
CA VAL A 229 -9.56 2.80 23.99
C VAL A 229 -10.78 3.69 23.75
N ALA A 230 -11.87 3.50 24.52
CA ALA A 230 -13.10 4.28 24.42
C ALA A 230 -12.90 5.77 24.76
N LYS A 231 -11.91 6.09 25.60
CA LYS A 231 -11.51 7.48 25.92
C LYS A 231 -11.04 8.21 24.66
N TYR A 232 -10.22 7.55 23.85
CA TYR A 232 -9.68 8.10 22.61
C TYR A 232 -10.71 8.12 21.49
N TRP A 233 -11.63 7.14 21.46
CA TRP A 233 -12.79 7.21 20.57
C TRP A 233 -13.70 8.40 20.87
N ALA A 234 -14.00 8.63 22.16
CA ALA A 234 -14.76 9.81 22.58
C ALA A 234 -14.01 11.11 22.27
N LEU A 235 -12.68 11.11 22.41
CA LEU A 235 -11.85 12.27 22.08
C LEU A 235 -11.91 12.61 20.58
N GLY A 236 -11.91 11.60 19.72
CA GLY A 236 -12.10 11.79 18.28
C GLY A 236 -13.45 12.43 17.94
N HIS A 237 -14.52 12.08 18.65
CA HIS A 237 -15.83 12.72 18.50
C HIS A 237 -15.84 14.17 19.00
N LYS A 238 -15.19 14.48 20.14
CA LYS A 238 -15.02 15.86 20.59
C LYS A 238 -14.24 16.70 19.57
N ALA A 239 -13.12 16.18 19.07
CA ALA A 239 -12.31 16.85 18.05
C ALA A 239 -13.11 17.10 16.77
N GLY A 240 -13.90 16.11 16.32
CA GLY A 240 -14.82 16.24 15.19
C GLY A 240 -15.90 17.29 15.40
N ALA A 241 -16.49 17.34 16.60
CA ALA A 241 -17.50 18.33 16.97
C ALA A 241 -16.94 19.76 16.96
N ILE A 242 -15.75 19.99 17.54
CA ILE A 242 -15.06 21.29 17.53
C ILE A 242 -14.78 21.72 16.08
N ARG A 243 -14.27 20.79 15.26
CA ARG A 243 -13.99 21.06 13.84
C ARG A 243 -15.25 21.42 13.06
N ARG A 244 -16.36 20.71 13.25
CA ARG A 244 -17.65 21.02 12.60
C ARG A 244 -18.18 22.40 12.97
N GLN A 245 -17.94 22.85 14.20
CA GLN A 245 -18.28 24.20 14.64
C GLN A 245 -17.35 25.29 14.11
N LYS A 246 -16.18 24.94 13.54
CA LYS A 246 -15.12 25.86 13.11
C LYS A 246 -14.67 26.83 14.22
N SER A 247 -14.87 26.47 15.48
CA SER A 247 -14.64 27.34 16.63
C SER A 247 -13.17 27.41 17.04
N ASN A 248 -12.43 26.31 16.88
CA ASN A 248 -11.00 26.24 17.19
C ASN A 248 -10.30 25.09 16.44
N ASN A 249 -9.81 25.38 15.22
CA ASN A 249 -9.13 24.39 14.38
C ASN A 249 -7.82 23.87 15.00
N ALA A 250 -7.05 24.75 15.66
CA ALA A 250 -5.80 24.38 16.31
C ALA A 250 -6.02 23.35 17.42
N LEU A 251 -7.03 23.57 18.27
CA LEU A 251 -7.44 22.62 19.30
C LEU A 251 -7.91 21.30 18.67
N ALA A 252 -8.77 21.34 17.65
CA ALA A 252 -9.23 20.13 16.98
C ALA A 252 -8.07 19.31 16.39
N ALA A 253 -7.12 19.97 15.73
CA ALA A 253 -5.94 19.32 15.16
C ALA A 253 -5.06 18.67 16.24
N TYR A 254 -4.81 19.37 17.35
CA TYR A 254 -4.11 18.81 18.51
C TYR A 254 -4.85 17.61 19.11
N LEU A 255 -6.17 17.67 19.29
CA LEU A 255 -6.92 16.52 19.81
C LEU A 255 -6.89 15.33 18.84
N PHE A 256 -6.95 15.55 17.53
CA PHE A 256 -6.75 14.48 16.55
C PHE A 256 -5.33 13.91 16.59
N SER A 257 -4.30 14.69 16.90
CA SER A 257 -2.95 14.14 17.06
C SER A 257 -2.82 13.22 18.27
N LEU A 258 -3.55 13.49 19.35
CA LEU A 258 -3.63 12.56 20.49
C LEU A 258 -4.34 11.26 20.10
N VAL A 259 -5.44 11.33 19.33
CA VAL A 259 -6.12 10.12 18.84
C VAL A 259 -5.22 9.31 17.90
N PHE A 260 -4.49 9.99 17.02
CA PHE A 260 -3.54 9.36 16.11
C PHE A 260 -2.46 8.55 16.84
N ASP A 261 -1.90 9.12 17.92
CA ASP A 261 -0.87 8.47 18.73
C ASP A 261 -1.44 7.30 19.56
N LYS A 262 -2.61 7.50 20.18
CA LYS A 262 -3.13 6.63 21.24
C LYS A 262 -4.15 5.60 20.82
N SER A 263 -4.69 5.68 19.61
CA SER A 263 -5.65 4.70 19.09
C SER A 263 -5.30 4.28 17.67
N GLU A 264 -4.73 3.10 17.54
CA GLU A 264 -4.37 2.48 16.27
C GLU A 264 -5.62 2.29 15.37
N SER A 265 -6.73 1.80 15.93
CA SER A 265 -7.99 1.59 15.21
C SER A 265 -8.64 2.89 14.70
N LYS A 266 -8.25 4.05 15.24
CA LYS A 266 -8.73 5.37 14.81
C LYS A 266 -7.64 6.27 14.22
N ARG A 267 -6.42 5.75 14.05
CA ARG A 267 -5.27 6.52 13.55
C ARG A 267 -5.53 7.15 12.21
N ILE A 268 -6.05 6.37 11.25
CA ILE A 268 -6.30 6.85 9.90
C ILE A 268 -7.47 7.84 9.84
N ASN A 269 -8.51 7.60 10.64
CA ASN A 269 -9.61 8.56 10.80
C ASN A 269 -9.14 9.90 11.38
N ALA A 270 -8.24 9.86 12.36
CA ALA A 270 -7.63 11.05 12.94
C ALA A 270 -6.73 11.78 11.94
N PHE A 271 -5.91 11.05 11.17
CA PHE A 271 -5.11 11.59 10.08
C PHE A 271 -5.98 12.31 9.04
N TYR A 272 -7.07 11.69 8.59
CA TYR A 272 -8.01 12.34 7.66
C TYR A 272 -8.75 13.53 8.24
N SER A 273 -8.86 13.64 9.56
CA SER A 273 -9.54 14.75 10.21
C SER A 273 -8.61 15.88 10.64
N PHE A 274 -7.30 15.63 10.62
CA PHE A 274 -6.27 16.60 10.96
C PHE A 274 -6.18 17.71 9.91
N ARG A 275 -6.37 18.96 10.33
CA ARG A 275 -6.35 20.15 9.46
C ARG A 275 -5.69 21.31 10.17
N ILE A 276 -4.59 21.80 9.61
CA ILE A 276 -3.91 23.04 9.98
C ILE A 276 -3.60 23.78 8.68
N HIS A 277 -4.04 25.02 8.56
CA HIS A 277 -3.93 25.81 7.33
C HIS A 277 -3.01 27.03 7.48
N THR A 278 -2.69 27.42 8.72
CA THR A 278 -1.86 28.62 8.98
C THR A 278 -0.79 28.36 10.04
N ASP A 279 0.29 29.15 10.00
CA ASP A 279 1.33 29.15 11.03
C ASP A 279 0.79 29.54 12.42
N ALA A 280 -0.24 30.38 12.46
CA ALA A 280 -0.90 30.76 13.71
C ALA A 280 -1.61 29.55 14.34
N GLU A 281 -2.38 28.80 13.56
CA GLU A 281 -3.01 27.55 14.00
C GLU A 281 -1.95 26.52 14.43
N TRP A 282 -0.85 26.41 13.69
CA TRP A 282 0.27 25.53 14.04
C TRP A 282 0.88 25.88 15.40
N LYS A 283 1.22 27.17 15.62
CA LYS A 283 1.78 27.65 16.90
C LYS A 283 0.83 27.38 18.06
N GLN A 284 -0.47 27.60 17.87
CA GLN A 284 -1.49 27.30 18.87
C GLN A 284 -1.55 25.81 19.19
N ALA A 285 -1.59 24.92 18.17
CA ALA A 285 -1.62 23.48 18.38
C ALA A 285 -0.35 22.99 19.11
N MET A 286 0.82 23.47 18.71
CA MET A 286 2.09 23.14 19.36
C MET A 286 2.16 23.61 20.82
N ALA A 287 1.54 24.73 21.16
CA ALA A 287 1.48 25.24 22.54
C ALA A 287 0.60 24.38 23.46
N LEU A 288 -0.33 23.60 22.89
CA LEU A 288 -1.19 22.69 23.65
C LEU A 288 -0.48 21.37 24.03
N CYS A 289 0.61 21.02 23.34
CA CYS A 289 1.35 19.79 23.60
C CYS A 289 2.03 19.81 24.96
N LYS A 290 1.85 18.72 25.72
CA LYS A 290 2.33 18.57 27.09
C LYS A 290 3.71 17.94 27.19
N ASN A 291 4.14 17.21 26.15
CA ASN A 291 5.38 16.45 26.16
C ASN A 291 5.96 16.32 24.75
N THR A 292 7.18 15.80 24.68
CA THR A 292 7.92 15.59 23.43
C THR A 292 7.19 14.65 22.47
N ARG A 293 6.51 13.60 22.97
CA ARG A 293 5.77 12.67 22.12
C ARG A 293 4.65 13.39 21.37
N GLU A 294 3.85 14.19 22.07
CA GLU A 294 2.75 14.94 21.44
C GLU A 294 3.26 15.93 20.37
N LYS A 295 4.36 16.64 20.65
CA LYS A 295 5.01 17.55 19.68
C LYS A 295 5.48 16.80 18.44
N THR A 296 6.17 15.68 18.64
CA THR A 296 6.68 14.87 17.51
C THR A 296 5.56 14.22 16.70
N THR A 297 4.42 13.85 17.33
CA THR A 297 3.24 13.39 16.60
C THR A 297 2.65 14.48 15.71
N LEU A 298 2.54 15.73 16.18
CA LEU A 298 2.09 16.84 15.33
C LEU A 298 3.01 17.03 14.13
N TYR A 299 4.33 17.05 14.35
CA TYR A 299 5.31 17.14 13.27
C TYR A 299 5.17 16.00 12.28
N PHE A 300 5.02 14.76 12.76
CA PHE A 300 4.83 13.59 11.90
C PHE A 300 3.55 13.68 11.05
N MET A 301 2.42 14.02 11.66
CA MET A 301 1.14 14.15 10.95
C MET A 301 1.15 15.27 9.90
N ARG A 302 1.88 16.37 10.16
CA ARG A 302 2.13 17.40 9.16
C ARG A 302 3.04 16.85 8.06
N ALA A 303 4.15 16.23 8.41
CA ALA A 303 5.16 15.73 7.47
C ALA A 303 4.58 14.78 6.39
N ILE A 304 3.66 13.89 6.76
CA ILE A 304 3.09 12.89 5.85
C ILE A 304 1.96 13.40 4.94
N GLN A 305 1.59 14.68 5.00
CA GLN A 305 0.65 15.28 4.04
C GLN A 305 1.27 15.36 2.63
N PRO A 306 0.49 15.18 1.54
CA PRO A 306 1.01 15.03 0.18
C PRO A 306 2.00 16.10 -0.29
N ASN A 307 1.80 17.36 0.10
CA ASN A 307 2.58 18.50 -0.40
C ASN A 307 3.59 19.08 0.60
N ASN A 308 3.83 18.42 1.73
CA ASN A 308 4.71 18.96 2.76
C ASN A 308 6.20 18.62 2.53
N LEU A 309 7.06 19.50 3.06
CA LEU A 309 8.51 19.36 3.07
C LEU A 309 8.92 18.49 4.25
N MET A 310 9.04 17.17 4.02
CA MET A 310 9.26 16.19 5.07
C MET A 310 10.58 16.39 5.82
N LEU A 311 11.65 16.76 5.09
CA LEU A 311 12.99 16.93 5.67
C LEU A 311 13.02 17.94 6.84
N GLU A 312 12.33 19.07 6.74
CA GLU A 312 12.32 20.06 7.82
C GLU A 312 11.58 19.52 9.06
N GLU A 313 10.54 18.73 8.87
CA GLU A 313 9.85 18.06 9.98
C GLU A 313 10.69 16.95 10.60
N MET A 314 11.45 16.21 9.80
CA MET A 314 12.40 15.23 10.30
C MET A 314 13.47 15.89 11.17
N LYS A 315 14.01 17.05 10.77
CA LYS A 315 14.95 17.83 11.59
C LYS A 315 14.32 18.27 12.90
N ASN A 316 13.08 18.78 12.87
CA ASN A 316 12.34 19.18 14.06
C ASN A 316 12.12 17.99 15.01
N ILE A 317 11.73 16.83 14.47
CA ILE A 317 11.54 15.61 15.27
C ILE A 317 12.87 15.15 15.87
N TYR A 318 13.96 15.11 15.09
CA TYR A 318 15.27 14.67 15.58
C TYR A 318 15.82 15.58 16.68
N ALA A 319 15.61 16.90 16.57
CA ALA A 319 15.98 17.86 17.61
C ALA A 319 15.22 17.64 18.93
N LEU A 320 13.96 17.19 18.85
CA LEU A 320 13.09 16.94 19.99
C LEU A 320 13.26 15.55 20.61
N ASP A 321 13.25 14.52 19.77
CA ASP A 321 13.41 13.11 20.12
C ASP A 321 14.18 12.38 19.00
N PRO A 322 15.51 12.31 19.09
CA PRO A 322 16.34 11.65 18.08
C PRO A 322 16.15 10.12 18.05
N SER A 323 15.41 9.56 19.00
CA SER A 323 15.08 8.12 19.06
C SER A 323 13.64 7.82 18.59
N SER A 324 12.93 8.84 18.11
CA SER A 324 11.53 8.74 17.68
C SER A 324 11.38 7.76 16.53
N GLU A 325 10.43 6.84 16.65
CA GLU A 325 10.11 5.88 15.58
C GLU A 325 9.55 6.54 14.31
N TYR A 326 9.05 7.78 14.43
CA TYR A 326 8.57 8.54 13.28
C TYR A 326 9.69 8.86 12.29
N LEU A 327 10.93 8.99 12.77
CA LEU A 327 12.07 9.30 11.92
C LEU A 327 12.32 8.19 10.90
N ASP A 328 12.19 6.92 11.29
CA ASP A 328 12.37 5.78 10.39
C ASP A 328 11.29 5.76 9.30
N VAL A 329 10.04 6.01 9.67
CA VAL A 329 8.92 6.06 8.72
C VAL A 329 9.07 7.23 7.75
N LEU A 330 9.43 8.43 8.23
CA LEU A 330 9.64 9.59 7.38
C LEU A 330 10.86 9.42 6.46
N LEU A 331 11.95 8.82 6.95
CA LEU A 331 13.13 8.55 6.13
C LEU A 331 12.77 7.72 4.90
N VAL A 332 12.12 6.58 5.14
CA VAL A 332 11.68 5.69 4.06
C VAL A 332 10.73 6.39 3.10
N ARG A 333 9.73 7.12 3.62
CA ARG A 333 8.80 7.88 2.78
C ARG A 333 9.53 8.90 1.90
N GLU A 334 10.50 9.62 2.45
CA GLU A 334 11.25 10.61 1.69
C GLU A 334 12.18 9.97 0.65
N MET A 335 12.77 8.81 0.95
CA MET A 335 13.52 8.03 -0.04
C MET A 335 12.61 7.59 -1.19
N ASN A 336 11.44 7.00 -0.90
CA ASN A 336 10.49 6.59 -1.95
C ASN A 336 9.95 7.77 -2.77
N LYS A 337 9.69 8.91 -2.11
CA LYS A 337 9.29 10.15 -2.79
C LYS A 337 10.37 10.61 -3.76
N TYR A 338 11.63 10.51 -3.37
CA TYR A 338 12.74 10.86 -4.24
C TYR A 338 12.84 9.90 -5.45
N GLU A 339 12.65 8.59 -5.27
CA GLU A 339 12.67 7.61 -6.38
C GLU A 339 11.62 7.96 -7.45
N ILE A 340 10.37 8.18 -7.03
CA ILE A 340 9.28 8.52 -7.96
C ILE A 340 9.56 9.86 -8.68
N SER A 341 10.15 10.84 -7.99
CA SER A 341 10.47 12.14 -8.60
C SER A 341 11.43 12.06 -9.80
N LYS A 342 12.26 11.00 -9.87
CA LYS A 342 13.22 10.79 -10.96
C LYS A 342 12.60 10.14 -12.20
N GLY A 343 11.54 9.34 -12.02
CA GLY A 343 10.88 8.58 -13.09
C GLY A 343 9.64 9.24 -13.68
N THR A 344 9.13 10.31 -13.07
CA THR A 344 7.85 10.92 -13.45
C THR A 344 7.97 12.13 -14.38
N LYS A 345 6.98 12.29 -15.27
CA LYS A 345 6.75 13.51 -16.05
C LYS A 345 6.08 14.62 -15.22
N ASN A 346 5.56 14.33 -14.03
CA ASN A 346 4.87 15.28 -13.16
C ASN A 346 5.84 16.36 -12.64
N GLU A 347 5.62 17.61 -13.05
CA GLU A 347 6.49 18.74 -12.72
C GLU A 347 6.45 19.13 -11.24
N ASP A 348 5.33 18.93 -10.55
CA ASP A 348 5.20 19.18 -9.11
C ASP A 348 6.13 18.27 -8.29
N LEU A 349 6.42 17.07 -8.81
CA LEU A 349 7.33 16.13 -8.17
C LEU A 349 8.82 16.46 -8.41
N LYS A 350 9.17 17.20 -9.47
CA LYS A 350 10.55 17.60 -9.78
C LYS A 350 11.15 18.57 -8.76
N ILE A 351 10.31 19.35 -8.05
CA ILE A 351 10.75 20.24 -6.96
C ILE A 351 11.43 19.45 -5.83
N PHE A 352 11.05 18.19 -5.62
CA PHE A 352 11.64 17.34 -4.57
C PHE A 352 13.02 16.81 -4.96
N THR A 353 13.28 16.61 -6.25
CA THR A 353 14.60 16.20 -6.76
C THR A 353 15.69 17.23 -6.46
N GLN A 354 15.34 18.53 -6.42
CA GLN A 354 16.27 19.63 -6.12
C GLN A 354 16.74 19.67 -4.66
N LYS A 355 16.10 18.92 -3.74
CA LYS A 355 16.40 18.95 -2.29
C LYS A 355 17.18 17.73 -1.77
N SER A 356 17.60 16.81 -2.62
CA SER A 356 18.24 15.54 -2.22
C SER A 356 19.57 15.70 -1.51
N ALA A 357 20.36 16.73 -1.85
CA ALA A 357 21.60 17.04 -1.14
C ALA A 357 21.34 17.33 0.36
N GLY A 358 20.22 17.98 0.68
CA GLY A 358 19.82 18.25 2.06
C GLY A 358 19.45 16.99 2.83
N LEU A 359 18.74 16.05 2.19
CA LEU A 359 18.37 14.77 2.81
C LEU A 359 19.61 13.94 3.12
N ARG A 360 20.51 13.78 2.16
CA ARG A 360 21.77 13.04 2.36
C ARG A 360 22.60 13.63 3.51
N ALA A 361 22.75 14.96 3.54
CA ALA A 361 23.48 15.65 4.60
C ALA A 361 22.83 15.41 5.97
N PHE A 362 21.50 15.44 6.04
CA PHE A 362 20.78 15.14 7.27
C PHE A 362 20.96 13.68 7.72
N ILE A 363 20.90 12.71 6.80
CA ILE A 363 21.16 11.30 7.12
C ILE A 363 22.57 11.12 7.69
N SER A 364 23.58 11.75 7.06
CA SER A 364 24.97 11.73 7.58
C SER A 364 25.07 12.33 8.98
N GLN A 365 24.39 13.47 9.24
CA GLN A 365 24.34 14.10 10.57
C GLN A 365 23.71 13.18 11.61
N VAL A 366 22.59 12.53 11.27
CA VAL A 366 21.86 11.64 12.18
C VAL A 366 22.70 10.42 12.55
N LEU A 367 23.36 9.80 11.56
CA LEU A 367 24.28 8.68 11.78
C LEU A 367 25.46 9.07 12.65
N ALA A 368 26.09 10.22 12.39
CA ALA A 368 27.18 10.74 13.23
C ALA A 368 26.73 11.00 14.67
N GLY A 369 25.47 11.42 14.88
CA GLY A 369 24.90 11.59 16.21
C GLY A 369 24.66 10.28 16.96
N GLY A 370 24.46 9.15 16.27
CA GLY A 370 24.38 7.81 16.85
C GLY A 370 23.15 7.51 17.73
N LYS A 371 22.14 8.39 17.72
CA LYS A 371 20.96 8.35 18.63
C LYS A 371 19.73 7.64 18.06
N VAL A 372 19.67 7.42 16.75
CA VAL A 372 18.56 6.68 16.11
C VAL A 372 18.61 5.21 16.50
N LYS A 373 17.42 4.60 16.60
CA LYS A 373 17.28 3.18 16.98
C LYS A 373 17.71 2.26 15.83
N ASN A 374 17.26 2.54 14.61
CA ASN A 374 17.49 1.68 13.45
C ASN A 374 18.72 2.15 12.63
N LYS A 375 19.93 1.98 13.17
CA LYS A 375 21.16 2.45 12.51
C LYS A 375 21.39 1.84 11.12
N ASP A 376 20.99 0.59 10.94
CA ASP A 376 21.16 -0.14 9.68
C ASP A 376 20.27 0.47 8.59
N LEU A 377 19.01 0.79 8.90
CA LEU A 377 18.11 1.49 7.98
C LEU A 377 18.66 2.85 7.54
N TRP A 378 19.20 3.63 8.48
CA TRP A 378 19.79 4.94 8.18
C TRP A 378 21.06 4.82 7.34
N THR A 379 21.88 3.79 7.59
CA THR A 379 23.08 3.50 6.80
C THR A 379 22.71 3.04 5.39
N LEU A 380 21.67 2.20 5.25
CA LEU A 380 21.09 1.83 3.95
C LEU A 380 20.65 3.08 3.17
N ALA A 381 19.91 3.98 3.83
CA ALA A 381 19.44 5.22 3.21
C ALA A 381 20.61 6.14 2.81
N LEU A 382 21.70 6.18 3.58
CA LEU A 382 22.90 6.94 3.21
C LEU A 382 23.52 6.40 1.92
N GLY A 383 23.79 5.09 1.87
CA GLY A 383 24.39 4.45 0.69
C GLY A 383 23.49 4.59 -0.53
N TYR A 384 22.17 4.43 -0.35
CA TYR A 384 21.22 4.61 -1.44
C TYR A 384 21.13 6.07 -1.89
N ALA A 385 21.19 7.05 -0.99
CA ALA A 385 21.27 8.46 -1.35
C ALA A 385 22.55 8.81 -2.13
N ASP A 386 23.68 8.15 -1.84
CA ASP A 386 24.91 8.26 -2.62
C ASP A 386 24.76 7.69 -4.03
N TYR A 387 24.16 6.49 -4.16
CA TYR A 387 23.83 5.89 -5.46
C TYR A 387 22.96 6.84 -6.31
N LEU A 388 21.88 7.33 -5.72
CA LEU A 388 20.93 8.26 -6.31
C LEU A 388 21.52 9.64 -6.67
N SER A 389 22.69 9.95 -6.11
CA SER A 389 23.47 11.16 -6.42
C SER A 389 24.55 10.91 -7.48
N GLY A 390 24.53 9.75 -8.15
CA GLY A 390 25.51 9.37 -9.17
C GLY A 390 26.86 8.93 -8.61
N LYS A 391 26.91 8.46 -7.35
CA LYS A 391 28.14 8.03 -6.66
C LYS A 391 28.07 6.55 -6.28
N PRO A 392 27.99 5.61 -7.25
CA PRO A 392 27.85 4.18 -6.96
C PRO A 392 29.01 3.59 -6.14
N GLN A 393 30.24 4.11 -6.31
CA GLN A 393 31.39 3.67 -5.51
C GLN A 393 31.27 4.03 -4.03
N GLU A 394 30.71 5.20 -3.71
CA GLU A 394 30.47 5.62 -2.32
C GLU A 394 29.31 4.84 -1.69
N ALA A 395 28.28 4.54 -2.48
CA ALA A 395 27.19 3.65 -2.09
C ALA A 395 27.72 2.26 -1.72
N LYS A 396 28.55 1.66 -2.58
CA LYS A 396 29.18 0.36 -2.38
C LYS A 396 29.99 0.29 -1.09
N LYS A 397 30.81 1.31 -0.80
CA LYS A 397 31.57 1.41 0.46
C LYS A 397 30.63 1.43 1.68
N THR A 398 29.54 2.19 1.58
CA THR A 398 28.54 2.27 2.65
C THR A 398 27.85 0.94 2.87
N PHE A 399 27.41 0.27 1.81
CA PHE A 399 26.74 -1.04 1.87
C PHE A 399 27.63 -2.15 2.46
N ALA A 400 28.94 -2.14 2.16
CA ALA A 400 29.89 -3.10 2.72
C ALA A 400 29.93 -3.08 4.27
N SER A 401 29.61 -1.93 4.89
CA SER A 401 29.56 -1.79 6.35
C SER A 401 28.38 -2.53 7.01
N LEU A 402 27.40 -3.01 6.23
CA LEU A 402 26.17 -3.66 6.70
C LEU A 402 26.17 -5.19 6.56
N SER A 403 27.33 -5.81 6.35
CA SER A 403 27.46 -7.27 6.20
C SER A 403 26.93 -8.08 7.40
N GLY A 404 26.96 -7.50 8.61
CA GLY A 404 26.46 -8.11 9.84
C GLY A 404 24.96 -7.93 10.12
N SER A 405 24.22 -7.25 9.25
CA SER A 405 22.83 -6.84 9.52
C SER A 405 21.78 -7.97 9.45
N PRO A 406 20.54 -7.74 9.93
CA PRO A 406 19.44 -8.68 9.84
C PRO A 406 19.07 -9.10 8.41
N ALA A 407 18.28 -10.17 8.28
CA ALA A 407 17.92 -10.76 6.99
C ALA A 407 17.20 -9.76 6.07
N GLU A 408 16.31 -8.94 6.62
CA GLU A 408 15.55 -7.93 5.87
C GLU A 408 16.48 -6.88 5.24
N VAL A 409 17.49 -6.44 6.00
CA VAL A 409 18.53 -5.51 5.52
C VAL A 409 19.39 -6.18 4.46
N LYS A 410 19.79 -7.44 4.66
CA LYS A 410 20.57 -8.21 3.67
C LYS A 410 19.83 -8.41 2.36
N ASN A 411 18.52 -8.66 2.42
CA ASN A 411 17.69 -8.76 1.23
C ASN A 411 17.65 -7.43 0.46
N GLN A 412 17.51 -6.31 1.16
CA GLN A 412 17.58 -4.98 0.54
C GLN A 412 18.96 -4.69 -0.07
N LEU A 413 20.05 -5.08 0.62
CA LEU A 413 21.41 -4.94 0.12
C LEU A 413 21.62 -5.70 -1.18
N ALA A 414 21.10 -6.93 -1.30
CA ALA A 414 21.22 -7.70 -2.53
C ALA A 414 20.62 -6.96 -3.74
N THR A 415 19.47 -6.29 -3.56
CA THR A 415 18.89 -5.42 -4.59
C THR A 415 19.80 -4.23 -4.90
N PHE A 416 20.29 -3.52 -3.89
CA PHE A 416 21.15 -2.35 -4.09
C PHE A 416 22.51 -2.68 -4.70
N ASP A 417 23.09 -3.84 -4.38
CA ASP A 417 24.35 -4.30 -4.97
C ASP A 417 24.18 -4.62 -6.46
N LEU A 418 23.02 -5.14 -6.88
CA LEU A 418 22.71 -5.30 -8.31
C LEU A 418 22.56 -3.94 -9.01
N MET A 419 21.91 -2.97 -8.36
CA MET A 419 21.79 -1.61 -8.90
C MET A 419 23.14 -0.92 -9.06
N VAL A 420 24.03 -1.06 -8.07
CA VAL A 420 25.42 -0.56 -8.13
C VAL A 420 26.19 -1.25 -9.25
N GLN A 421 26.08 -2.58 -9.36
CA GLN A 421 26.69 -3.31 -10.48
C GLN A 421 26.22 -2.77 -11.83
N LEU A 422 24.90 -2.58 -12.01
CA LEU A 422 24.36 -1.99 -13.24
C LEU A 422 24.94 -0.60 -13.56
N ALA A 423 25.09 0.25 -12.54
CA ALA A 423 25.63 1.59 -12.72
C ALA A 423 27.16 1.63 -13.01
N GLU A 424 27.90 0.59 -12.63
CA GLU A 424 29.35 0.48 -12.83
C GLU A 424 29.73 -0.12 -14.19
N ILE A 425 28.80 -0.75 -14.91
CA ILE A 425 29.09 -1.41 -16.19
C ILE A 425 29.42 -0.36 -17.26
N GLN A 426 30.54 -0.58 -17.93
CA GLN A 426 30.96 0.22 -19.09
C GLN A 426 30.69 -0.48 -20.42
N LYS A 427 30.62 -1.81 -20.41
CA LYS A 427 30.47 -2.65 -21.62
C LYS A 427 29.72 -3.93 -21.29
N LEU A 428 28.87 -4.40 -22.21
CA LEU A 428 28.17 -5.69 -22.11
C LEU A 428 28.80 -6.71 -23.05
N ASP A 429 29.53 -7.67 -22.50
CA ASP A 429 29.85 -8.92 -23.19
C ASP A 429 28.84 -10.02 -22.81
N ALA A 430 28.89 -11.15 -23.51
CA ALA A 430 27.95 -12.25 -23.31
C ALA A 430 27.97 -12.82 -21.88
N ALA A 431 29.15 -12.87 -21.23
CA ALA A 431 29.28 -13.38 -19.88
C ALA A 431 28.68 -12.44 -18.83
N THR A 432 28.90 -11.13 -18.98
CA THR A 432 28.37 -10.09 -18.12
C THR A 432 26.84 -9.98 -18.27
N GLU A 433 26.36 -10.03 -19.51
CA GLU A 433 24.93 -10.04 -19.84
C GLU A 433 24.23 -11.25 -19.19
N GLU A 434 24.77 -12.46 -19.36
CA GLU A 434 24.22 -13.69 -18.78
C GLU A 434 24.19 -13.64 -17.25
N LYS A 435 25.29 -13.22 -16.63
CA LYS A 435 25.42 -13.14 -15.18
C LYS A 435 24.38 -12.19 -14.59
N LEU A 436 24.30 -10.96 -15.09
CA LEU A 436 23.42 -9.93 -14.55
C LEU A 436 21.96 -10.25 -14.80
N PHE A 437 21.63 -10.71 -16.02
CA PHE A 437 20.27 -11.13 -16.33
C PHE A 437 19.81 -12.25 -15.40
N SER A 438 20.63 -13.30 -15.21
CA SER A 438 20.29 -14.42 -14.33
C SER A 438 20.09 -13.99 -12.88
N GLN A 439 20.98 -13.12 -12.36
CA GLN A 439 20.87 -12.61 -11.00
C GLN A 439 19.62 -11.75 -10.80
N ILE A 440 19.32 -10.87 -11.75
CA ILE A 440 18.18 -9.95 -11.68
C ILE A 440 16.86 -10.70 -11.87
N ALA A 441 16.77 -11.62 -12.84
CA ALA A 441 15.60 -12.45 -13.05
C ALA A 441 15.26 -13.30 -11.82
N ALA A 442 16.27 -13.82 -11.11
CA ALA A 442 16.07 -14.58 -9.88
C ALA A 442 15.43 -13.77 -8.75
N THR A 443 15.55 -12.43 -8.76
CA THR A 443 14.89 -11.56 -7.77
C THR A 443 13.39 -11.44 -7.98
N LYS A 444 12.89 -11.72 -9.20
CA LYS A 444 11.51 -11.44 -9.64
C LYS A 444 11.08 -9.97 -9.44
N SER A 445 12.04 -9.05 -9.32
CA SER A 445 11.77 -7.62 -9.16
C SER A 445 11.56 -6.98 -10.53
N GLU A 446 10.31 -6.66 -10.85
CA GLU A 446 9.97 -5.94 -12.09
C GLU A 446 10.70 -4.58 -12.19
N PRO A 447 10.76 -3.73 -11.14
CA PRO A 447 11.55 -2.49 -11.20
C PRO A 447 13.02 -2.71 -11.55
N LEU A 448 13.65 -3.76 -10.99
CA LEU A 448 15.05 -4.07 -11.25
C LEU A 448 15.27 -4.57 -12.67
N LEU A 449 14.34 -5.37 -13.20
CA LEU A 449 14.34 -5.81 -14.58
C LEU A 449 14.19 -4.62 -15.55
N LYS A 450 13.27 -3.69 -15.27
CA LYS A 450 13.09 -2.45 -16.05
C LYS A 450 14.37 -1.59 -16.04
N LEU A 451 14.98 -1.41 -14.86
CA LEU A 451 16.25 -0.69 -14.73
C LEU A 451 17.36 -1.34 -15.56
N MET A 452 17.49 -2.67 -15.49
CA MET A 452 18.46 -3.44 -16.27
C MET A 452 18.25 -3.25 -17.77
N ILE A 453 17.01 -3.36 -18.25
CA ILE A 453 16.67 -3.17 -19.67
C ILE A 453 17.12 -1.78 -20.15
N GLY A 454 16.83 -0.73 -19.38
CA GLY A 454 17.24 0.63 -19.74
C GLY A 454 18.76 0.83 -19.78
N VAL A 455 19.49 0.25 -18.81
CA VAL A 455 20.96 0.28 -18.80
C VAL A 455 21.53 -0.50 -19.99
N PHE A 456 20.99 -1.68 -20.28
CA PHE A 456 21.43 -2.54 -21.37
C PHE A 456 21.19 -1.87 -22.72
N GLU A 457 20.04 -1.25 -22.92
CA GLU A 457 19.72 -0.49 -24.14
C GLU A 457 20.77 0.60 -24.43
N GLU A 458 21.09 1.43 -23.44
CA GLU A 458 22.08 2.51 -23.59
C GLU A 458 23.48 1.96 -23.90
N LEU A 459 23.84 0.82 -23.30
CA LEU A 459 25.11 0.14 -23.59
C LEU A 459 25.13 -0.52 -24.96
N TYR A 460 24.03 -1.13 -25.42
CA TYR A 460 23.92 -1.67 -26.77
C TYR A 460 24.03 -0.57 -27.81
N LYS A 461 23.37 0.57 -27.58
CA LYS A 461 23.48 1.76 -28.43
C LYS A 461 24.92 2.25 -28.55
N LYS A 462 25.66 2.34 -27.44
CA LYS A 462 27.08 2.73 -27.44
C LYS A 462 27.99 1.71 -28.15
N GLN A 463 27.61 0.44 -28.13
CA GLN A 463 28.37 -0.66 -28.75
C GLN A 463 27.99 -0.95 -30.21
N GLY A 464 26.95 -0.30 -30.75
CA GLY A 464 26.45 -0.56 -32.10
C GLY A 464 25.60 -1.84 -32.24
N GLU A 465 25.16 -2.43 -31.13
CA GLU A 465 24.33 -3.65 -31.07
C GLU A 465 22.86 -3.34 -31.41
N THR A 466 22.63 -3.01 -32.68
CA THR A 466 21.38 -2.39 -33.17
C THR A 466 20.14 -3.28 -32.94
N ALA A 467 20.25 -4.58 -33.22
CA ALA A 467 19.18 -5.56 -32.99
C ALA A 467 18.76 -5.63 -31.51
N LYS A 468 19.74 -5.74 -30.61
CA LYS A 468 19.48 -5.83 -29.17
C LYS A 468 18.85 -4.56 -28.63
N MET A 469 19.41 -3.40 -29.01
CA MET A 469 18.89 -2.08 -28.64
C MET A 469 17.43 -1.92 -29.08
N TYR A 470 17.10 -2.31 -30.32
CA TYR A 470 15.72 -2.25 -30.81
C TYR A 470 14.78 -3.12 -29.97
N LEU A 471 15.18 -4.37 -29.69
CA LEU A 471 14.38 -5.33 -28.93
C LEU A 471 14.29 -5.01 -27.42
N SER A 472 15.10 -4.09 -26.89
CA SER A 472 14.95 -3.59 -25.53
C SER A 472 13.60 -2.89 -25.33
N LYS A 473 13.10 -2.18 -26.34
CA LYS A 473 11.85 -1.40 -26.28
C LYS A 473 10.72 -1.90 -27.17
N ASN A 474 11.07 -2.58 -28.27
CA ASN A 474 10.11 -2.93 -29.31
C ASN A 474 9.89 -4.44 -29.38
N SER A 475 8.75 -4.82 -29.94
CA SER A 475 8.37 -6.19 -30.29
C SER A 475 8.18 -6.31 -31.80
N ILE A 476 7.67 -7.46 -32.24
CA ILE A 476 7.28 -7.65 -33.64
C ILE A 476 6.15 -6.71 -34.09
N SER A 477 5.27 -6.29 -33.18
CA SER A 477 4.14 -5.42 -33.52
C SER A 477 4.61 -4.09 -34.09
N GLU A 478 5.55 -3.43 -33.42
CA GLU A 478 6.14 -2.17 -33.89
C GLU A 478 6.84 -2.37 -35.24
N LEU A 479 7.56 -3.47 -35.41
CA LEU A 479 8.27 -3.77 -36.66
C LEU A 479 7.31 -4.01 -37.83
N LYS A 480 6.16 -4.66 -37.60
CA LYS A 480 5.10 -4.87 -38.61
C LYS A 480 4.47 -3.56 -39.05
N THR A 481 4.28 -2.60 -38.14
CA THR A 481 3.65 -1.31 -38.46
C THR A 481 4.54 -0.40 -39.32
N SER A 482 5.86 -0.49 -39.16
CA SER A 482 6.81 0.31 -39.93
C SER A 482 8.07 -0.50 -40.27
N PRO A 483 8.00 -1.38 -41.28
CA PRO A 483 9.10 -2.30 -41.58
C PRO A 483 10.27 -1.56 -42.24
N ASP A 484 11.43 -1.61 -41.58
CA ASP A 484 12.71 -1.08 -42.06
C ASP A 484 13.64 -2.21 -42.49
N ALA A 485 14.12 -2.17 -43.74
CA ALA A 485 14.93 -3.25 -44.31
C ALA A 485 16.25 -3.47 -43.56
N LYS A 486 16.92 -2.39 -43.13
CA LYS A 486 18.19 -2.50 -42.41
C LYS A 486 18.00 -3.13 -41.03
N MET A 487 16.93 -2.77 -40.33
CA MET A 487 16.58 -3.36 -39.05
C MET A 487 16.23 -4.85 -39.20
N VAL A 488 15.40 -5.22 -40.18
CA VAL A 488 15.06 -6.63 -40.45
C VAL A 488 16.31 -7.45 -40.72
N GLU A 489 17.27 -6.94 -41.50
CA GLU A 489 18.54 -7.61 -41.73
C GLU A 489 19.39 -7.74 -40.45
N SER A 490 19.47 -6.68 -39.65
CA SER A 490 20.16 -6.72 -38.36
C SER A 490 19.56 -7.76 -37.42
N LEU A 491 18.23 -7.88 -37.38
CA LEU A 491 17.52 -8.84 -36.54
C LEU A 491 17.69 -10.28 -37.05
N LEU A 492 17.76 -10.49 -38.37
CA LEU A 492 18.06 -11.80 -38.96
C LEU A 492 19.47 -12.27 -38.59
N LEU A 493 20.48 -11.39 -38.72
CA LEU A 493 21.84 -11.70 -38.31
C LEU A 493 21.93 -12.05 -36.82
N PHE A 494 21.16 -11.34 -35.99
CA PHE A 494 21.07 -11.63 -34.57
C PHE A 494 20.38 -12.97 -34.27
N ALA A 495 19.29 -13.29 -34.98
CA ALA A 495 18.60 -14.57 -34.85
C ALA A 495 19.46 -15.77 -35.28
N ASP A 496 20.39 -15.57 -36.22
CA ASP A 496 21.32 -16.58 -36.73
C ASP A 496 22.58 -16.77 -35.88
N LYS A 497 22.73 -16.00 -34.80
CA LYS A 497 23.87 -16.11 -33.87
C LYS A 497 23.96 -17.54 -33.29
N PHE A 498 25.10 -18.21 -33.51
CA PHE A 498 25.32 -19.61 -33.12
C PHE A 498 25.19 -19.87 -31.61
N GLN A 499 25.68 -18.97 -30.76
CA GLN A 499 25.55 -19.06 -29.31
C GLN A 499 24.85 -17.82 -28.77
N GLN A 500 23.63 -18.03 -28.29
CA GLN A 500 22.80 -17.01 -27.68
C GLN A 500 22.82 -17.11 -26.16
N THR A 501 22.97 -15.97 -25.49
CA THR A 501 22.71 -15.84 -24.04
C THR A 501 21.24 -16.09 -23.75
N THR A 502 20.91 -16.33 -22.48
CA THR A 502 19.53 -16.48 -22.04
C THR A 502 18.75 -15.19 -22.30
N TYR A 503 19.35 -14.02 -22.08
CA TYR A 503 18.70 -12.74 -22.35
C TYR A 503 18.47 -12.50 -23.86
N GLU A 504 19.41 -12.91 -24.72
CA GLU A 504 19.23 -12.82 -26.17
C GLU A 504 18.04 -13.65 -26.65
N LYS A 505 17.81 -14.83 -26.05
CA LYS A 505 16.62 -15.64 -26.34
C LYS A 505 15.33 -14.94 -25.90
N VAL A 506 15.34 -14.26 -24.75
CA VAL A 506 14.21 -13.45 -24.28
C VAL A 506 13.92 -12.30 -25.25
N LEU A 507 14.95 -11.61 -25.75
CA LEU A 507 14.79 -10.57 -26.76
C LEU A 507 14.18 -11.11 -28.06
N LEU A 508 14.69 -12.24 -28.55
CA LEU A 508 14.17 -12.88 -29.77
C LEU A 508 12.76 -13.43 -29.61
N ALA A 509 12.36 -13.86 -28.41
CA ALA A 509 10.99 -14.32 -28.16
C ALA A 509 9.94 -13.24 -28.42
N LYS A 510 10.30 -11.95 -28.28
CA LYS A 510 9.44 -10.81 -28.67
C LYS A 510 9.12 -10.76 -30.17
N LEU A 511 9.81 -11.56 -30.98
CA LEU A 511 9.60 -11.71 -32.41
C LEU A 511 8.84 -12.99 -32.81
N GLY A 512 8.51 -13.87 -31.86
CA GLY A 512 8.01 -15.23 -32.11
C GLY A 512 6.49 -15.39 -32.14
N GLU A 513 5.72 -14.36 -32.52
CA GLU A 513 4.25 -14.48 -32.60
C GLU A 513 3.83 -15.45 -33.73
N GLY A 514 3.22 -16.57 -33.38
CA GLY A 514 2.63 -17.57 -34.30
C GLY A 514 3.61 -18.53 -34.99
N ILE A 515 4.84 -18.06 -35.25
CA ILE A 515 5.95 -18.83 -35.85
C ILE A 515 7.27 -18.42 -35.19
N THR A 516 8.40 -19.01 -35.59
CA THR A 516 9.70 -18.62 -35.02
C THR A 516 10.07 -17.18 -35.38
N ALA A 517 10.86 -16.52 -34.51
CA ALA A 517 11.39 -15.17 -34.76
C ALA A 517 12.03 -15.04 -36.15
N LYS A 518 12.80 -16.06 -36.56
CA LYS A 518 13.46 -16.11 -37.86
C LYS A 518 12.46 -16.18 -39.01
N GLU A 519 11.43 -17.01 -38.90
CA GLU A 519 10.41 -17.13 -39.95
C GLU A 519 9.63 -15.81 -40.11
N ASN A 520 9.24 -15.17 -39.00
CA ASN A 520 8.60 -13.86 -39.02
C ASN A 520 9.48 -12.80 -39.71
N LEU A 521 10.77 -12.76 -39.41
CA LEU A 521 11.71 -11.82 -40.03
C LEU A 521 11.94 -12.12 -41.52
N LEU A 522 12.00 -13.39 -41.92
CA LEU A 522 12.13 -13.80 -43.32
C LEU A 522 10.88 -13.44 -44.14
N GLU A 523 9.68 -13.60 -43.57
CA GLU A 523 8.43 -13.16 -44.18
C GLU A 523 8.43 -11.63 -44.41
N MET A 524 8.84 -10.85 -43.40
CA MET A 524 8.98 -9.40 -43.54
C MET A 524 9.99 -9.01 -44.60
N LYS A 525 11.15 -9.68 -44.65
CA LYS A 525 12.17 -9.45 -45.68
C LYS A 525 11.61 -9.71 -47.08
N ALA A 526 10.88 -10.82 -47.26
CA ALA A 526 10.24 -11.11 -48.54
C ALA A 526 9.20 -10.06 -48.93
N THR A 527 8.38 -9.59 -47.98
CA THR A 527 7.38 -8.54 -48.23
C THR A 527 8.04 -7.22 -48.63
N LEU A 528 9.14 -6.85 -48.00
CA LEU A 528 9.92 -5.67 -48.37
C LEU A 528 10.52 -5.77 -49.78
N LEU A 529 11.05 -6.94 -50.15
CA LEU A 529 11.56 -7.19 -51.51
C LEU A 529 10.46 -7.13 -52.57
N MET A 530 9.26 -7.64 -52.26
CA MET A 530 8.09 -7.51 -53.15
C MET A 530 7.71 -6.04 -53.37
N ARG A 531 7.80 -5.20 -52.33
CA ARG A 531 7.56 -3.75 -52.44
C ARG A 531 8.59 -3.06 -53.36
N GLU A 532 9.78 -3.62 -53.47
CA GLU A 532 10.86 -3.16 -54.36
C GLU A 532 10.86 -3.82 -55.74
N ASP A 533 9.83 -4.59 -56.09
CA ASP A 533 9.70 -5.36 -57.35
C ASP A 533 10.79 -6.44 -57.56
N LYS A 534 11.42 -6.90 -56.48
CA LYS A 534 12.42 -7.99 -56.49
C LYS A 534 11.77 -9.35 -56.24
N LEU A 535 10.88 -9.75 -57.14
CA LEU A 535 10.01 -10.91 -56.94
C LEU A 535 10.75 -12.25 -56.87
N ASP A 536 11.82 -12.45 -57.65
CA ASP A 536 12.60 -13.68 -57.64
C ASP A 536 13.33 -13.90 -56.30
N GLU A 537 13.90 -12.82 -55.73
CA GLU A 537 14.54 -12.83 -54.42
C GLU A 537 13.52 -13.10 -53.30
N ALA A 538 12.34 -12.49 -53.38
CA ALA A 538 11.26 -12.74 -52.44
C ALA A 538 10.78 -14.20 -52.47
N GLN A 539 10.60 -14.78 -53.67
CA GLN A 539 10.21 -16.17 -53.84
C GLN A 539 11.26 -17.14 -53.27
N ALA A 540 12.54 -16.84 -53.49
CA ALA A 540 13.64 -17.64 -52.95
C ALA A 540 13.69 -17.65 -51.41
N ILE A 541 13.21 -16.59 -50.75
CA ILE A 541 13.08 -16.53 -49.29
C ILE A 541 11.84 -17.27 -48.82
N LEU A 542 10.67 -17.02 -49.42
CA LEU A 542 9.40 -17.62 -49.00
C LEU A 542 9.40 -19.15 -49.14
N SER A 543 10.07 -19.67 -50.17
CA SER A 543 10.22 -21.13 -50.38
C SER A 543 10.99 -21.85 -49.27
N LYS A 544 11.70 -21.12 -48.40
CA LYS A 544 12.45 -21.67 -47.26
C LYS A 544 11.66 -21.63 -45.95
N LEU A 545 10.48 -21.02 -45.93
CA LEU A 545 9.63 -20.97 -44.74
C LEU A 545 8.88 -22.30 -44.57
N THR A 546 8.85 -22.81 -43.33
CA THR A 546 8.11 -24.04 -43.02
C THR A 546 6.62 -23.73 -43.01
N ILE A 547 5.91 -24.04 -44.10
CA ILE A 547 4.44 -24.02 -44.09
C ILE A 547 3.99 -25.24 -43.29
N LYS A 548 3.55 -25.07 -42.03
CA LYS A 548 2.83 -26.14 -41.34
C LYS A 548 1.48 -26.33 -42.05
N PRO A 549 1.19 -27.49 -42.67
CA PRO A 549 -0.15 -27.78 -43.14
C PRO A 549 -1.08 -27.85 -41.93
N VAL A 550 -2.24 -27.20 -42.00
CA VAL A 550 -3.33 -27.45 -41.06
C VAL A 550 -3.95 -28.79 -41.46
N GLU A 551 -3.68 -29.85 -40.71
CA GLU A 551 -4.40 -31.11 -40.87
C GLU A 551 -5.85 -30.91 -40.41
N VAL A 552 -6.77 -30.91 -41.35
CA VAL A 552 -8.21 -31.00 -41.08
C VAL A 552 -8.54 -32.49 -41.02
N GLU A 553 -8.50 -33.08 -39.82
CA GLU A 553 -9.06 -34.41 -39.62
C GLU A 553 -10.60 -34.34 -39.68
N GLY A 554 -11.17 -35.14 -40.58
CA GLY A 554 -12.58 -35.48 -40.60
C GLY A 554 -13.42 -34.55 -41.46
N ILE A 555 -13.71 -35.00 -42.68
CA ILE A 555 -15.07 -35.34 -43.12
C ILE A 555 -14.92 -36.00 -44.51
N ALA A 556 -15.16 -37.30 -44.55
CA ALA A 556 -15.43 -38.00 -45.78
C ALA A 556 -16.80 -37.56 -46.30
N ILE A 557 -16.87 -37.06 -47.54
CA ILE A 557 -18.09 -37.14 -48.34
C ILE A 557 -17.70 -37.66 -49.71
N GLU A 558 -18.09 -38.92 -49.93
CA GLU A 558 -18.11 -39.58 -51.22
C GLU A 558 -19.03 -38.84 -52.20
N GLY A 559 -18.65 -38.81 -53.48
CA GLY A 559 -19.56 -38.44 -54.55
C GLY A 559 -18.85 -38.20 -55.89
N LYS A 560 -18.73 -39.26 -56.70
CA LYS A 560 -18.58 -39.22 -58.18
C LYS A 560 -19.61 -38.21 -58.74
N ILE A 561 -19.35 -37.34 -59.71
CA ILE A 561 -18.65 -37.40 -61.02
C ILE A 561 -18.04 -36.03 -61.28
#